data_AF-M0D756-F1
#
_entry.id   AF-M0D756-F1
#
_cell.length_a   1.000
_cell.length_b   1.000
_cell.length_c   1.000
_cell.angle_alpha   90.00
_cell.angle_beta   90.00
_cell.angle_gamma   90.00
#
_symmetry.space_group_name_H-M   'P 1'
#
loop_
_entity.id
_entity.type
_entity.pdbx_description
1 polymer ?
#
loop_
_entity_poly.entity_id
_entity_poly.type
_entity_poly.pdbx_seq_one_letter_code
_entity_poly.pdbx_strand_id
1 'polypeptide(L)'
;MSGTEITRRPGRHSLVVSGVAGATAAAMALTGGGTGAAVAALGTVALLAGVHRANHRAVDAGGLVAFLGVAAAALSEAPAAAVLFGTVTSVVAWDTGTNAVSLGRQLGAEADTVRAENLHAMVGAVVGLLTAVFGLVLFEIGPTRQPVTTLFVLLIAATLLVVALNR
;
A
#
# COMPACT_ATOMS: atom_id res chain seq x y z
N MET A 1 3.56 -40.47 5.28
CA MET A 1 3.20 -39.23 4.54
C MET A 1 4.52 -38.60 4.09
N SER A 2 4.86 -38.73 2.81
CA SER A 2 5.99 -38.00 2.24
C SER A 2 5.50 -36.58 1.96
N GLY A 3 5.95 -35.61 2.76
CA GLY A 3 5.64 -34.21 2.52
C GLY A 3 6.37 -33.74 1.28
N THR A 4 5.63 -33.22 0.30
CA THR A 4 6.20 -32.50 -0.84
C THR A 4 6.96 -31.28 -0.31
N GLU A 5 8.27 -31.22 -0.58
CA GLU A 5 9.09 -30.07 -0.23
C GLU A 5 8.67 -28.88 -1.10
N ILE A 6 8.16 -27.82 -0.47
CA ILE A 6 7.72 -26.60 -1.16
C ILE A 6 8.85 -25.57 -1.16
N THR A 7 9.10 -24.94 -2.31
CA THR A 7 10.11 -23.87 -2.38
C THR A 7 9.53 -22.63 -1.71
N ARG A 8 10.02 -22.28 -0.51
CA ARG A 8 9.54 -21.13 0.27
C ARG A 8 10.07 -19.81 -0.28
N ARG A 9 9.57 -19.41 -1.44
CA ARG A 9 9.84 -18.10 -2.06
C ARG A 9 8.58 -17.56 -2.74
N PRO A 10 8.38 -16.24 -2.79
CA PRO A 10 7.24 -15.67 -3.49
C PRO A 10 7.27 -15.94 -5.00
N GLY A 11 6.08 -16.03 -5.60
CA GLY A 11 5.91 -16.17 -7.05
C GLY A 11 6.35 -14.91 -7.82
N ARG A 12 6.77 -15.10 -9.08
CA ARG A 12 7.21 -14.00 -9.96
C ARG A 12 6.07 -13.03 -10.31
N HIS A 13 4.84 -13.53 -10.35
CA HIS A 13 3.64 -12.75 -10.67
C HIS A 13 3.42 -11.62 -9.65
N SER A 14 3.39 -11.95 -8.36
CA SER A 14 3.27 -10.97 -7.28
C SER A 14 4.37 -9.90 -7.26
N LEU A 15 5.61 -10.26 -7.63
CA LEU A 15 6.71 -9.31 -7.77
C LEU A 15 6.42 -8.28 -8.88
N VAL A 16 5.88 -8.73 -10.01
CA VAL A 16 5.51 -7.85 -11.13
C VAL A 16 4.37 -6.93 -10.73
N VAL A 17 3.29 -7.45 -10.13
CA VAL A 17 2.14 -6.63 -9.70
C VAL A 17 2.58 -5.55 -8.70
N SER A 18 3.34 -5.95 -7.66
CA SER A 18 3.85 -5.01 -6.66
C SER A 18 4.78 -3.97 -7.27
N GLY A 19 5.62 -4.38 -8.22
CA GLY A 19 6.56 -3.49 -8.90
C GLY A 19 5.87 -2.48 -9.81
N VAL A 20 4.85 -2.89 -10.58
CA VAL A 20 4.05 -1.99 -11.43
C VAL A 20 3.30 -0.97 -10.58
N ALA A 21 2.69 -1.40 -9.48
CA ALA A 21 2.01 -0.49 -8.56
C ALA A 21 2.99 0.51 -7.93
N GLY A 22 4.14 0.05 -7.43
CA GLY A 22 5.16 0.93 -6.84
C GLY A 22 5.79 1.89 -7.86
N ALA A 23 6.03 1.43 -9.09
CA ALA A 23 6.50 2.30 -10.17
C ALA A 23 5.48 3.38 -10.53
N THR A 24 4.18 3.05 -10.49
CA THR A 24 3.10 4.01 -10.69
C THR A 24 3.09 5.05 -9.57
N ALA A 25 3.31 4.64 -8.32
CA ALA A 25 3.43 5.57 -7.19
C ALA A 25 4.60 6.55 -7.37
N ALA A 26 5.77 6.07 -7.80
CA ALA A 26 6.92 6.92 -8.08
C ALA A 26 6.67 7.86 -9.27
N ALA A 27 6.00 7.39 -10.32
CA ALA A 27 5.62 8.22 -11.47
C ALA A 27 4.64 9.34 -11.07
N MET A 28 3.66 9.04 -10.21
CA MET A 28 2.76 10.06 -9.69
C MET A 28 3.49 11.07 -8.79
N ALA A 29 4.41 10.60 -7.94
CA ALA A 29 5.22 11.48 -7.10
C ALA A 29 6.11 12.45 -7.91
N LEU A 30 6.49 12.08 -9.14
CA LEU A 30 7.28 12.94 -10.04
C LEU A 30 6.57 14.26 -10.37
N THR A 31 5.25 14.30 -10.29
CA THR A 31 4.46 15.53 -10.50
C THR A 31 4.71 16.61 -9.46
N GLY A 32 5.16 16.25 -8.25
CA GLY A 32 5.62 17.19 -7.21
C GLY A 32 7.13 17.43 -7.23
N GLY A 33 7.88 16.80 -8.13
CA GLY A 33 9.33 16.96 -8.27
C GLY A 33 10.14 15.69 -8.07
N GLY A 34 11.42 15.76 -8.46
CA GLY A 34 12.32 14.60 -8.52
C GLY A 34 12.63 13.98 -7.16
N THR A 35 12.66 14.77 -6.08
CA THR A 35 13.00 14.27 -4.73
C THR A 35 11.96 13.28 -4.22
N GLY A 36 10.67 13.63 -4.27
CA GLY A 36 9.59 12.74 -3.84
C GLY A 36 9.54 11.46 -4.67
N ALA A 37 9.70 11.58 -6.00
CA ALA A 37 9.79 10.44 -6.91
C ALA A 37 10.98 9.52 -6.61
N ALA A 38 12.16 10.08 -6.33
CA ALA A 38 13.35 9.31 -5.99
C ALA A 38 13.14 8.52 -4.69
N VAL A 39 12.57 9.16 -3.66
CA VAL A 39 12.23 8.48 -2.40
C VAL A 39 11.19 7.37 -2.64
N ALA A 40 10.15 7.65 -3.42
CA ALA A 40 9.12 6.67 -3.76
C ALA A 40 9.69 5.45 -4.51
N ALA A 41 10.59 5.69 -5.46
CA ALA A 41 11.29 4.67 -6.22
C ALA A 41 12.24 3.84 -5.33
N LEU A 42 13.02 4.48 -4.46
CA LEU A 42 13.90 3.78 -3.51
C LEU A 42 13.11 2.90 -2.54
N GLY A 43 11.99 3.39 -2.02
CA GLY A 43 11.07 2.60 -1.19
C GLY A 43 10.52 1.40 -1.95
N THR A 44 10.11 1.59 -3.21
CA THR A 44 9.65 0.50 -4.08
C THR A 44 10.75 -0.55 -4.31
N VAL A 45 11.99 -0.13 -4.57
CA VAL A 45 13.12 -1.05 -4.72
C VAL A 45 13.37 -1.84 -3.43
N ALA A 46 13.35 -1.16 -2.28
CA ALA A 46 13.51 -1.82 -0.98
C ALA A 46 12.39 -2.84 -0.70
N LEU A 47 11.15 -2.47 -1.02
CA LEU A 47 9.98 -3.35 -0.92
C LEU A 47 10.16 -4.60 -1.78
N LEU A 48 10.50 -4.44 -3.07
CA LEU A 48 10.70 -5.57 -3.99
C LEU A 48 11.85 -6.46 -3.55
N ALA A 49 12.90 -5.87 -3.01
CA ALA A 49 14.02 -6.61 -2.44
C ALA A 49 13.62 -7.35 -1.14
N GLY A 50 12.64 -6.84 -0.40
CA GLY A 50 12.00 -7.51 0.73
C GLY A 50 11.13 -8.69 0.30
N VAL A 51 10.30 -8.52 -0.74
CA VAL A 51 9.50 -9.59 -1.34
C VAL A 51 10.41 -10.70 -1.85
N HIS A 52 11.45 -10.36 -2.61
CA HIS A 52 12.39 -11.35 -3.16
C HIS A 52 13.08 -12.18 -2.06
N ARG A 53 13.38 -11.56 -0.91
CA ARG A 53 14.00 -12.23 0.24
C ARG A 53 13.00 -12.85 1.22
N ALA A 54 11.70 -12.83 0.90
CA ALA A 54 10.62 -13.28 1.77
C ALA A 54 10.63 -12.64 3.18
N ASN A 55 11.01 -11.35 3.28
CA ASN A 55 11.15 -10.63 4.54
C ASN A 55 10.07 -9.54 4.70
N HIS A 56 9.06 -9.83 5.53
CA HIS A 56 7.95 -8.92 5.86
C HIS A 56 8.42 -7.53 6.31
N ARG A 57 9.39 -7.46 7.22
CA ARG A 57 9.85 -6.18 7.76
C ARG A 57 10.46 -5.28 6.68
N ALA A 58 11.13 -5.88 5.70
CA ALA A 58 11.70 -5.14 4.57
C ALA A 58 10.61 -4.66 3.59
N VAL A 59 9.55 -5.46 3.39
CA VAL A 59 8.37 -5.06 2.62
C VAL A 59 7.66 -3.89 3.28
N ASP A 60 7.42 -3.97 4.59
CA ASP A 60 6.77 -2.91 5.37
C ASP A 60 7.58 -1.60 5.34
N ALA A 61 8.89 -1.69 5.61
CA ALA A 61 9.76 -0.53 5.57
C ALA A 61 9.84 0.09 4.16
N GLY A 62 9.96 -0.74 3.12
CA GLY A 62 9.99 -0.27 1.73
C GLY A 62 8.67 0.38 1.30
N GLY A 63 7.53 -0.22 1.66
CA GLY A 63 6.20 0.32 1.41
C GLY A 63 5.99 1.66 2.11
N LEU A 64 6.40 1.77 3.38
CA LEU A 64 6.37 3.02 4.13
C LEU A 64 7.23 4.10 3.47
N VAL A 65 8.46 3.79 3.08
CA VAL A 65 9.33 4.75 2.37
C VAL A 65 8.71 5.16 1.04
N ALA A 66 8.10 4.22 0.30
CA ALA A 66 7.45 4.53 -0.97
C ALA A 66 6.30 5.54 -0.78
N PHE A 67 5.45 5.30 0.22
CA PHE A 67 4.37 6.21 0.62
C PHE A 67 4.90 7.57 1.09
N LEU A 68 5.96 7.61 1.90
CA LEU A 68 6.59 8.85 2.34
C LEU A 68 7.14 9.68 1.17
N GLY A 69 7.60 9.04 0.10
CA GLY A 69 7.97 9.73 -1.14
C GLY A 69 6.79 10.44 -1.82
N VAL A 70 5.62 9.79 -1.84
CA VAL A 70 4.37 10.40 -2.33
C VAL A 70 3.94 11.56 -1.43
N ALA A 71 4.05 11.39 -0.10
CA ALA A 71 3.76 12.46 0.85
C ALA A 71 4.70 13.66 0.68
N ALA A 72 6.00 13.43 0.42
CA ALA A 72 6.96 14.48 0.13
C ALA A 72 6.64 15.22 -1.19
N ALA A 73 6.13 14.51 -2.20
CA ALA A 73 5.64 15.13 -3.43
C ALA A 73 4.41 16.02 -3.17
N ALA A 74 3.50 15.60 -2.28
CA ALA A 74 2.35 16.42 -1.86
C ALA A 74 2.78 17.73 -1.17
N LEU A 75 3.81 17.67 -0.32
CA LEU A 75 4.43 18.87 0.30
C LEU A 75 5.09 19.79 -0.72
N SER A 76 5.37 19.28 -1.91
CA SER A 76 5.96 20.00 -3.04
C SER A 76 4.90 20.40 -4.08
N GLU A 77 3.65 20.57 -3.63
CA GLU A 77 2.51 21.02 -4.44
C GLU A 77 2.14 20.10 -5.62
N ALA A 78 2.40 18.79 -5.50
CA ALA A 78 1.87 17.82 -6.46
C ALA A 78 0.33 17.93 -6.55
N PRO A 79 -0.26 17.79 -7.76
CA PRO A 79 -1.71 17.81 -7.93
C PRO A 79 -2.40 16.77 -7.05
N ALA A 80 -3.53 17.15 -6.42
CA ALA A 80 -4.26 16.27 -5.50
C ALA A 80 -4.58 14.89 -6.12
N ALA A 81 -4.98 14.85 -7.39
CA ALA A 81 -5.22 13.60 -8.11
C ALA A 81 -3.97 12.71 -8.15
N ALA A 82 -2.79 13.27 -8.45
CA ALA A 82 -1.54 12.51 -8.49
C ALA A 82 -1.15 12.00 -7.10
N VAL A 83 -1.32 12.81 -6.05
CA VAL A 83 -1.08 12.39 -4.65
C VAL A 83 -1.99 11.22 -4.26
N LEU A 84 -3.28 11.29 -4.60
CA LEU A 84 -4.25 10.24 -4.31
C LEU A 84 -3.92 8.95 -5.07
N PHE A 85 -3.67 9.02 -6.38
CA PHE A 85 -3.27 7.85 -7.17
C PHE A 85 -1.93 7.27 -6.69
N GLY A 86 -0.96 8.11 -6.37
CA GLY A 86 0.32 7.69 -5.83
C GLY A 86 0.16 6.98 -4.49
N THR A 87 -0.71 7.49 -3.62
CA THR A 87 -1.03 6.88 -2.33
C THR A 87 -1.66 5.51 -2.53
N VAL A 88 -2.73 5.41 -3.32
CA VAL A 88 -3.42 4.14 -3.59
C VAL A 88 -2.46 3.10 -4.16
N THR A 89 -1.67 3.49 -5.16
CA THR A 89 -0.74 2.55 -5.82
C THR A 89 0.44 2.16 -4.93
N SER A 90 0.91 3.03 -4.03
CA SER A 90 1.91 2.66 -3.02
C SER A 90 1.37 1.66 -2.00
N VAL A 91 0.11 1.81 -1.57
CA VAL A 91 -0.56 0.88 -0.67
C VAL A 91 -0.80 -0.46 -1.36
N VAL A 92 -1.25 -0.46 -2.62
CA VAL A 92 -1.41 -1.69 -3.41
C VAL A 92 -0.08 -2.42 -3.55
N ALA A 93 1.02 -1.70 -3.82
CA ALA A 93 2.34 -2.31 -3.92
C ALA A 93 2.77 -3.01 -2.62
N TRP A 94 2.53 -2.36 -1.47
CA TRP A 94 2.81 -2.90 -0.14
C TRP A 94 1.92 -4.10 0.19
N ASP A 95 0.62 -4.00 -0.05
CA ASP A 95 -0.36 -5.06 0.22
C ASP A 95 -0.07 -6.32 -0.61
N THR A 96 0.12 -6.16 -1.93
CA THR A 96 0.46 -7.29 -2.80
C THR A 96 1.81 -7.89 -2.46
N GLY A 97 2.79 -7.07 -2.06
CA GLY A 97 4.10 -7.54 -1.62
C GLY A 97 4.02 -8.37 -0.33
N THR A 98 3.24 -7.92 0.64
CA THR A 98 3.02 -8.61 1.92
C THR A 98 2.27 -9.92 1.70
N ASN A 99 1.22 -9.89 0.88
CA ASN A 99 0.47 -11.08 0.47
C ASN A 99 1.39 -12.09 -0.23
N ALA A 100 2.29 -11.65 -1.11
CA ALA A 100 3.25 -12.50 -1.81
C ALA A 100 4.18 -13.24 -0.85
N VAL A 101 4.71 -12.56 0.17
CA VAL A 101 5.55 -13.19 1.20
C VAL A 101 4.74 -14.17 2.04
N SER A 102 3.47 -13.88 2.31
CA SER A 102 2.58 -14.81 3.01
C SER A 102 2.33 -16.09 2.20
N LEU A 103 1.91 -15.95 0.94
CA LEU A 103 1.66 -17.06 0.02
C LEU A 103 2.92 -17.89 -0.23
N GLY A 104 4.06 -17.24 -0.47
CA GLY A 104 5.33 -17.94 -0.67
C GLY A 104 5.77 -18.80 0.53
N ARG A 105 5.37 -18.45 1.75
CA ARG A 105 5.61 -19.28 2.95
C ARG A 105 4.60 -20.41 3.11
N GLN A 106 3.34 -20.19 2.74
CA GLN A 106 2.24 -21.13 2.98
C GLN A 106 2.08 -22.16 1.86
N LEU A 107 2.19 -21.73 0.61
CA LEU A 107 1.87 -22.52 -0.58
C LEU A 107 3.11 -22.81 -1.43
N GLY A 108 4.20 -22.05 -1.24
CA GLY A 108 5.40 -22.16 -2.06
C GLY A 108 5.28 -21.47 -3.42
N ALA A 109 6.38 -21.44 -4.18
CA ALA A 109 6.46 -20.71 -5.45
C ALA A 109 5.76 -21.43 -6.61
N GLU A 110 5.50 -22.72 -6.45
CA GLU A 110 4.94 -23.60 -7.47
C GLU A 110 3.41 -23.63 -7.48
N ALA A 111 2.77 -23.06 -6.45
CA ALA A 111 1.31 -23.00 -6.35
C ALA A 111 0.71 -22.03 -7.39
N ASP A 112 -0.35 -22.45 -8.08
CA ASP A 112 -1.09 -21.57 -8.97
C ASP A 112 -2.06 -20.69 -8.18
N THR A 113 -1.57 -19.51 -7.79
CA THR A 113 -2.30 -18.50 -7.02
C THR A 113 -2.66 -17.27 -7.84
N VAL A 114 -2.34 -17.25 -9.14
CA VAL A 114 -2.40 -16.04 -10.00
C VAL A 114 -3.80 -15.41 -10.00
N ARG A 115 -4.85 -16.23 -10.14
CA ARG A 115 -6.23 -15.74 -10.15
C ARG A 115 -6.63 -15.10 -8.82
N ALA A 116 -6.27 -15.72 -7.71
CA ALA A 116 -6.59 -15.21 -6.37
C ALA A 116 -5.79 -13.94 -6.06
N GLU A 117 -4.51 -13.90 -6.42
CA GLU A 117 -3.65 -12.72 -6.29
C GLU A 117 -4.19 -11.53 -7.09
N ASN A 118 -4.59 -11.75 -8.34
CA ASN A 118 -5.15 -10.70 -9.18
C ASN A 118 -6.48 -10.17 -8.61
N LEU A 119 -7.36 -11.07 -8.17
CA LEU A 119 -8.62 -10.65 -7.57
C LEU A 119 -8.38 -9.83 -6.30
N HIS A 120 -7.45 -10.27 -5.44
CA HIS A 120 -7.09 -9.55 -4.23
C HIS A 120 -6.53 -8.16 -4.55
N ALA A 121 -5.57 -8.07 -5.47
CA ALA A 121 -4.98 -6.79 -5.89
C ALA A 121 -6.01 -5.85 -6.51
N MET A 122 -6.90 -6.36 -7.37
CA MET A 122 -7.96 -5.57 -8.01
C MET A 122 -8.97 -5.04 -6.98
N VAL A 123 -9.44 -5.90 -6.08
CA VAL A 123 -10.39 -5.50 -5.03
C VAL A 123 -9.73 -4.49 -4.08
N GLY A 124 -8.48 -4.74 -3.68
CA GLY A 124 -7.70 -3.80 -2.86
C GLY A 124 -7.53 -2.44 -3.55
N ALA A 125 -7.21 -2.42 -4.85
CA ALA A 125 -7.11 -1.19 -5.63
C ALA A 125 -8.44 -0.43 -5.72
N VAL A 126 -9.56 -1.15 -5.94
CA VAL A 126 -10.91 -0.55 -5.94
C VAL A 126 -11.24 0.04 -4.58
N VAL A 127 -10.98 -0.68 -3.49
CA VAL A 127 -11.19 -0.18 -2.12
C VAL A 127 -10.34 1.06 -1.85
N GLY A 128 -9.06 1.04 -2.25
CA GLY A 128 -8.16 2.19 -2.13
C GLY A 128 -8.66 3.40 -2.92
N LEU A 129 -9.10 3.19 -4.16
CA LEU A 129 -9.63 4.27 -5.00
C LEU A 129 -10.92 4.85 -4.45
N LEU A 130 -11.86 4.01 -4.01
CA LEU A 130 -13.11 4.47 -3.38
C LEU A 130 -12.81 5.26 -2.09
N THR A 131 -11.86 4.81 -1.30
CA THR A 131 -11.41 5.51 -0.09
C THR A 131 -10.80 6.87 -0.44
N ALA A 132 -9.95 6.94 -1.46
CA ALA A 132 -9.35 8.18 -1.94
C ALA A 132 -10.40 9.17 -2.47
N VAL A 133 -11.37 8.69 -3.27
CA VAL A 133 -12.48 9.52 -3.78
C VAL A 133 -13.33 10.03 -2.64
N PHE A 134 -13.70 9.17 -1.70
CA PHE A 134 -14.51 9.56 -0.55
C PHE A 134 -13.78 10.57 0.33
N GLY A 135 -12.48 10.36 0.57
CA GLY A 135 -11.62 11.30 1.27
C GLY A 135 -11.54 12.66 0.58
N LEU A 136 -11.39 12.68 -0.75
CA LEU A 136 -11.38 13.91 -1.55
C LEU A 136 -12.73 14.64 -1.48
N VAL A 137 -13.84 13.92 -1.64
CA VAL A 137 -15.18 14.51 -1.52
C VAL A 137 -15.36 15.13 -0.14
N LEU A 138 -15.02 14.41 0.93
CA LEU A 138 -15.09 14.96 2.29
C LEU A 138 -14.16 16.16 2.50
N PHE A 139 -13.00 16.19 1.86
CA PHE A 139 -12.09 17.33 1.92
C PHE A 139 -12.68 18.57 1.23
N GLU A 140 -13.28 18.40 0.05
CA GLU A 140 -13.81 19.50 -0.78
C GLU A 140 -15.12 20.08 -0.22
N ILE A 141 -16.04 19.24 0.23
CA ILE A 141 -17.40 19.67 0.65
C ILE A 141 -17.67 19.50 2.15
N GLY A 142 -16.68 19.03 2.91
CA GLY A 142 -16.84 18.78 4.34
C GLY A 142 -16.87 20.06 5.20
N PRO A 143 -17.24 19.92 6.49
CA PRO A 143 -17.28 21.05 7.41
C PRO A 143 -15.87 21.64 7.65
N THR A 144 -15.63 22.87 7.16
CA THR A 144 -14.31 23.54 7.27
C THR A 144 -14.06 24.21 8.63
N ARG A 145 -15.06 24.26 9.51
CA ARG A 145 -15.00 24.98 10.79
C ARG A 145 -14.88 24.09 12.03
N GLN A 146 -14.76 22.78 11.85
CA GLN A 146 -14.61 21.88 12.99
C GLN A 146 -13.14 21.82 13.43
N PRO A 147 -12.84 22.04 14.72
CA PRO A 147 -11.49 21.86 15.24
C PRO A 147 -11.00 20.45 14.97
N VAL A 148 -9.78 20.28 14.45
CA VAL A 148 -9.15 18.97 14.21
C VAL A 148 -9.13 18.12 15.49
N THR A 149 -9.03 18.75 16.65
CA THR A 149 -9.18 18.12 17.97
C THR A 149 -10.51 17.39 18.15
N THR A 150 -11.60 17.88 17.57
CA THR A 150 -12.91 17.21 17.60
C THR A 150 -12.85 15.86 16.91
N LEU A 151 -12.20 15.78 15.74
CA LEU A 151 -12.01 14.53 15.01
C LEU A 151 -11.15 13.54 15.80
N PHE A 152 -10.05 14.01 16.41
CA PHE A 152 -9.21 13.18 17.28
C PHE A 152 -9.98 12.62 18.48
N VAL A 153 -10.75 13.47 19.17
CA VAL A 153 -11.56 13.05 20.33
C VAL A 153 -12.62 12.03 19.90
N LEU A 154 -13.29 12.24 18.77
CA LEU A 154 -14.26 11.29 18.22
C LEU A 154 -13.60 9.96 17.84
N LEU A 155 -12.40 9.99 17.24
CA LEU A 155 -11.66 8.78 16.88
C LEU A 155 -11.26 7.98 18.13
N ILE A 156 -10.77 8.66 19.17
CA ILE A 156 -10.45 8.04 20.46
C ILE A 156 -11.73 7.44 21.08
N ALA A 157 -12.82 8.20 21.13
CA ALA A 157 -14.09 7.75 21.67
C ALA A 157 -14.62 6.51 20.92
N ALA A 158 -14.59 6.52 19.60
CA ALA A 158 -15.00 5.38 18.77
C ALA A 158 -14.10 4.16 19.00
N THR A 159 -12.77 4.36 19.09
CA THR A 159 -11.82 3.27 19.38
C THR A 159 -12.11 2.64 20.75
N LEU A 160 -12.29 3.46 21.78
CA LEU A 160 -12.64 3.00 23.12
C LEU A 160 -13.98 2.26 23.13
N LEU A 161 -14.97 2.76 22.38
CA LEU A 161 -16.28 2.13 22.23
C LEU A 161 -16.16 0.76 21.56
N VAL A 162 -15.40 0.65 20.46
CA VAL A 162 -15.14 -0.64 19.79
C VAL A 162 -14.42 -1.60 20.74
N VAL A 163 -13.41 -1.15 21.47
CA VAL A 163 -12.70 -1.98 22.47
C VAL A 163 -13.61 -2.42 23.62
N ALA A 164 -14.57 -1.58 24.02
CA ALA A 164 -15.55 -1.92 25.04
C ALA A 164 -16.60 -2.94 24.54
N LEU A 165 -16.99 -2.82 23.27
CA LEU A 165 -17.96 -3.72 22.60
C LEU A 165 -17.34 -5.04 22.14
N ASN A 166 -16.05 -5.07 21.84
CA ASN A 166 -15.34 -6.27 21.37
C ASN A 166 -14.81 -7.12 22.55
N ARG A 167 -15.63 -7.26 23.58
CA ARG A 167 -15.42 -8.14 24.74
C ARG A 167 -16.47 -9.25 24.73
#